data_AF-A0A165WAC2-F1
#
_entry.id   AF-A0A165WAC2-F1
#
_cell.length_a   1.000
_cell.length_b   1.000
_cell.length_c   1.000
_cell.angle_alpha   90.00
_cell.angle_beta   90.00
_cell.angle_gamma   90.00
#
_symmetry.space_group_name_H-M   'P 1'
#
loop_
_entity.id
_entity.type
_entity.pdbx_description
1 polymer ?
#
loop_
_entity_poly.entity_id
_entity_poly.type
_entity_poly.pdbx_seq_one_letter_code
_entity_poly.pdbx_strand_id
1 'polypeptide(L)'
;MSSLSSWSMTSRMISSPQRAKWETSLRRITHRSQVLPPALFLDAVRTTEHFPVAGGGHSDIFRGVMDGQPVALKVLRTFQPYDSFAREQLQKTFYREAVLWGQLRHPNIYPFLGVCKHLFEKRPCMVSPWSYYGNITEFLEKHTDHDRLSLLLDVATGLTYLHGHDRKLVHGDLKGANILINKSLRACITDFGLSDFVESYTMTCPSCVLNGSLRWMPPEALAYMLGHTRSLPIRNPSGDVYSFACVCLEIYTGKPPWSDLKNEFAVIYEVVSGRRPAGPAEVPSKIWAPLIQSCWHQDPTARLTAENIVYILWGVRIAEHSAEFFKSRDIDHAESILSKVPVEHRSRLVSALAFKVIYEEDSDIQLVAELFSRVASNNICSDATFFGALVSPSRYLQDFYRREAEAEAWERMLIMMQSAGLVKDHWLY
;
A
#
# COMPACT_ATOMS: atom_id res chain seq x y z
N MET A 1 13.77 -25.99 9.77
CA MET A 1 13.75 -24.52 9.89
C MET A 1 14.98 -23.88 9.23
N SER A 2 15.45 -24.38 8.07
CA SER A 2 16.76 -23.97 7.52
C SER A 2 16.91 -24.09 5.98
N SER A 3 15.83 -24.06 5.19
CA SER A 3 15.94 -24.10 3.71
C SER A 3 15.37 -22.89 2.96
N LEU A 4 14.71 -21.95 3.64
CA LEU A 4 14.28 -20.67 3.02
C LEU A 4 15.37 -19.58 3.09
N SER A 5 16.48 -19.83 3.79
CA SER A 5 17.60 -18.89 3.93
C SER A 5 18.60 -18.94 2.77
N SER A 6 18.56 -19.94 1.89
CA SER A 6 19.52 -20.03 0.78
C SER A 6 19.26 -19.05 -0.37
N TRP A 7 18.08 -18.42 -0.42
CA TRP A 7 17.78 -17.34 -1.36
C TRP A 7 18.44 -16.00 -0.98
N SER A 8 19.17 -15.93 0.13
CA SER A 8 19.84 -14.72 0.60
C SER A 8 21.24 -14.50 0.00
N MET A 9 21.76 -15.39 -0.86
CA MET A 9 23.18 -15.42 -1.20
C MET A 9 23.62 -14.51 -2.37
N THR A 10 22.70 -13.90 -3.12
CA THR A 10 23.02 -12.84 -4.11
C THR A 10 22.73 -11.42 -3.60
N SER A 11 22.27 -11.27 -2.35
CA SER A 11 21.88 -9.97 -1.78
C SER A 11 23.04 -9.19 -1.14
N ARG A 12 24.27 -9.70 -1.15
CA ARG A 12 25.43 -8.98 -0.62
C ARG A 12 26.25 -8.40 -1.78
N MET A 13 26.42 -7.07 -1.74
CA MET A 13 27.36 -6.26 -2.54
C MET A 13 26.91 -5.73 -3.91
N ILE A 14 25.70 -5.18 -4.02
CA ILE A 14 25.40 -4.22 -5.10
C ILE A 14 24.75 -2.98 -4.49
N SER A 15 25.38 -1.81 -4.67
CA SER A 15 24.81 -0.52 -4.26
C SER A 15 23.45 -0.29 -4.93
N SER A 16 22.54 0.45 -4.29
CA SER A 16 21.18 0.69 -4.83
C SER A 16 21.15 1.22 -6.27
N PRO A 17 22.06 2.11 -6.73
CA PRO A 17 22.01 2.60 -8.12
C PRO A 17 22.50 1.56 -9.13
N GLN A 18 23.47 0.72 -8.75
CA GLN A 18 23.94 -0.37 -9.61
C GLN A 18 22.85 -1.44 -9.74
N ARG A 19 22.15 -1.76 -8.64
CA ARG A 19 21.04 -2.72 -8.64
C ARG A 19 19.91 -2.27 -9.57
N ALA A 20 19.49 -1.01 -9.51
CA ALA A 20 18.45 -0.47 -10.38
C ALA A 20 18.84 -0.55 -11.88
N LYS A 21 20.11 -0.29 -12.20
CA LYS A 21 20.65 -0.47 -13.57
C LYS A 21 20.58 -1.93 -14.00
N TRP A 22 21.00 -2.88 -13.16
CA TRP A 22 20.94 -4.31 -13.45
C TRP A 22 19.51 -4.81 -13.64
N GLU A 23 18.59 -4.43 -12.77
CA GLU A 23 17.17 -4.80 -12.87
C GLU A 23 16.55 -4.28 -14.16
N THR A 24 16.88 -3.04 -14.55
CA THR A 24 16.46 -2.45 -15.83
C THR A 24 17.04 -3.20 -17.03
N SER A 25 18.34 -3.52 -17.00
CA SER A 25 19.00 -4.29 -18.06
C SER A 25 18.40 -5.68 -18.20
N LEU A 26 18.12 -6.36 -17.08
CA LEU A 26 17.50 -7.69 -17.08
C LEU A 26 16.13 -7.67 -17.75
N ARG A 27 15.28 -6.69 -17.40
CA ARG A 27 13.98 -6.49 -18.04
C ARG A 27 14.10 -6.26 -19.54
N ARG A 28 15.03 -5.40 -19.97
CA ARG A 28 15.29 -5.12 -21.41
C ARG A 28 15.80 -6.34 -22.17
N ILE A 29 16.70 -7.10 -21.57
CA ILE A 29 17.24 -8.34 -22.15
C ILE A 29 16.11 -9.35 -22.29
N THR A 30 15.35 -9.64 -21.24
CA THR A 30 14.23 -10.58 -21.30
C THR A 30 13.17 -10.16 -22.32
N HIS A 31 12.83 -8.88 -22.41
CA HIS A 31 11.89 -8.39 -23.41
C HIS A 31 12.42 -8.57 -24.85
N ARG A 32 13.72 -8.40 -25.09
CA ARG A 32 14.29 -8.57 -26.44
C ARG A 32 14.55 -10.03 -26.79
N SER A 33 15.08 -10.82 -25.88
CA SER A 33 15.48 -12.21 -26.11
C SER A 33 14.32 -13.19 -25.98
N GLN A 34 13.23 -12.81 -25.30
CA GLN A 34 12.16 -13.73 -24.90
C GLN A 34 12.71 -14.92 -24.08
N VAL A 35 13.70 -14.65 -23.23
CA VAL A 35 14.28 -15.63 -22.31
C VAL A 35 14.20 -15.11 -20.88
N LEU A 36 13.60 -15.92 -20.00
CA LEU A 36 13.61 -15.67 -18.56
C LEU A 36 14.97 -16.04 -17.95
N PRO A 37 15.41 -15.31 -16.92
CA PRO A 37 16.60 -15.68 -16.14
C PRO A 37 16.46 -17.11 -15.58
N PRO A 38 17.49 -17.97 -15.70
CA PRO A 38 17.45 -19.33 -15.17
C PRO A 38 17.04 -19.41 -13.69
N ALA A 39 17.44 -18.41 -12.90
CA ALA A 39 17.11 -18.30 -11.48
C ALA A 39 15.61 -18.15 -11.16
N LEU A 40 14.75 -17.88 -12.15
CA LEU A 40 13.30 -17.84 -11.93
C LEU A 40 12.64 -19.22 -12.08
N PHE A 41 13.30 -20.22 -12.65
CA PHE A 41 12.69 -21.53 -12.85
C PHE A 41 12.70 -22.36 -11.57
N LEU A 42 11.57 -23.03 -11.32
CA LEU A 42 11.37 -23.91 -10.18
C LEU A 42 11.16 -25.35 -10.66
N ASP A 43 11.94 -26.29 -10.11
CA ASP A 43 11.93 -27.70 -10.51
C ASP A 43 11.09 -28.60 -9.58
N ALA A 44 10.80 -28.15 -8.35
CA ALA A 44 10.17 -28.96 -7.30
C ALA A 44 8.70 -28.58 -6.99
N VAL A 45 7.95 -28.16 -8.01
CA VAL A 45 6.55 -27.73 -7.86
C VAL A 45 5.60 -28.81 -8.38
N ARG A 46 4.59 -29.16 -7.59
CA ARG A 46 3.55 -30.14 -7.97
C ARG A 46 2.17 -29.54 -7.76
N THR A 47 1.23 -29.82 -8.66
CA THR A 47 -0.19 -29.52 -8.45
C THR A 47 -0.79 -30.53 -7.48
N THR A 48 -1.66 -30.09 -6.58
CA THR A 48 -2.42 -30.97 -5.67
C THR A 48 -3.86 -31.18 -6.15
N GLU A 49 -4.31 -30.38 -7.11
CA GLU A 49 -5.68 -30.36 -7.59
C GLU A 49 -5.73 -30.51 -9.11
N HIS A 50 -6.79 -31.16 -9.59
CA HIS A 50 -7.03 -31.38 -11.03
C HIS A 50 -7.79 -30.21 -11.68
N PHE A 51 -8.53 -29.45 -10.89
CA PHE A 51 -9.35 -28.31 -11.33
C PHE A 51 -8.87 -27.02 -10.67
N PRO A 52 -9.03 -25.87 -11.34
CA PRO A 52 -8.69 -24.60 -10.73
C PRO A 52 -9.65 -24.27 -9.58
N VAL A 53 -9.10 -23.67 -8.52
CA VAL A 53 -9.86 -23.21 -7.33
C VAL A 53 -10.36 -21.79 -7.48
N ALA A 54 -9.74 -21.01 -8.35
CA ALA A 54 -10.18 -19.67 -8.71
C ALA A 54 -9.77 -19.37 -10.16
N GLY A 55 -10.41 -18.37 -10.76
CA GLY A 55 -10.10 -17.92 -12.11
C GLY A 55 -10.26 -16.41 -12.24
N GLY A 56 -9.33 -15.78 -12.95
CA GLY A 56 -9.43 -14.38 -13.38
C GLY A 56 -9.83 -14.28 -14.85
N GLY A 57 -9.69 -13.09 -15.43
CA GLY A 57 -9.96 -12.87 -16.86
C GLY A 57 -9.07 -13.70 -17.79
N HIS A 58 -7.79 -13.89 -17.42
CA HIS A 58 -6.78 -14.50 -18.31
C HIS A 58 -6.00 -15.66 -17.67
N SER A 59 -6.30 -16.03 -16.43
CA SER A 59 -5.55 -17.06 -15.71
C SER A 59 -6.44 -17.91 -14.82
N ASP A 60 -6.02 -19.16 -14.66
CA ASP A 60 -6.55 -20.11 -13.71
C ASP A 60 -5.59 -20.24 -12.52
N ILE A 61 -6.15 -20.31 -11.31
CA ILE A 61 -5.37 -20.51 -10.08
C ILE A 61 -5.57 -21.96 -9.63
N PHE A 62 -4.48 -22.70 -9.55
CA PHE A 62 -4.46 -24.05 -8.96
C PHE A 62 -3.71 -24.02 -7.63
N ARG A 63 -4.06 -24.94 -6.73
CA ARG A 63 -3.27 -25.20 -5.54
C ARG A 63 -2.16 -26.21 -5.84
N GLY A 64 -0.99 -25.97 -5.26
CA GLY A 64 0.15 -26.87 -5.36
C GLY A 64 0.96 -26.95 -4.08
N VAL A 65 2.04 -27.70 -4.15
CA VAL A 65 3.03 -27.85 -3.08
C VAL A 65 4.44 -27.71 -3.66
N MET A 66 5.29 -27.00 -2.92
CA MET A 66 6.73 -26.87 -3.17
C MET A 66 7.46 -27.00 -1.83
N ASP A 67 8.41 -27.94 -1.74
CA ASP A 67 9.17 -28.24 -0.51
C ASP A 67 8.28 -28.43 0.74
N GLY A 68 7.13 -29.11 0.57
CA GLY A 68 6.14 -29.34 1.62
C GLY A 68 5.31 -28.12 2.01
N GLN A 69 5.52 -26.96 1.39
CA GLN A 69 4.75 -25.75 1.61
C GLN A 69 3.69 -25.57 0.51
N PRO A 70 2.46 -25.16 0.86
CA PRO A 70 1.43 -24.91 -0.13
C PRO A 70 1.71 -23.62 -0.91
N VAL A 71 1.52 -23.70 -2.22
CA VAL A 71 1.75 -22.63 -3.19
C VAL A 71 0.51 -22.42 -4.07
N ALA A 72 0.36 -21.21 -4.59
CA ALA A 72 -0.59 -20.89 -5.64
C ALA A 72 0.11 -20.96 -7.01
N LEU A 73 -0.57 -21.56 -7.98
CA LEU A 73 -0.10 -21.76 -9.35
C LEU A 73 -1.00 -20.95 -10.28
N LYS A 74 -0.54 -19.76 -10.70
CA LYS A 74 -1.25 -18.89 -11.64
C LYS A 74 -0.88 -19.31 -13.06
N VAL A 75 -1.78 -20.03 -13.72
CA VAL A 75 -1.61 -20.59 -15.07
C VAL A 75 -2.32 -19.69 -16.07
N LEU A 76 -1.61 -19.15 -17.05
CA LEU A 76 -2.26 -18.35 -18.09
C LEU A 76 -3.06 -19.22 -19.06
N ARG A 77 -4.27 -18.78 -19.40
CA ARG A 77 -5.13 -19.43 -20.38
C ARG A 77 -4.65 -19.11 -21.79
N THR A 78 -4.60 -20.13 -22.64
CA THR A 78 -4.31 -20.00 -24.07
C THR A 78 -5.58 -20.31 -24.86
N PHE A 79 -6.34 -19.28 -25.21
CA PHE A 79 -7.63 -19.44 -25.89
C PHE A 79 -7.53 -19.76 -27.39
N GLN A 80 -6.37 -19.51 -28.02
CA GLN A 80 -6.14 -19.80 -29.44
C GLN A 80 -4.76 -20.44 -29.65
N PRO A 81 -4.66 -21.78 -29.66
CA PRO A 81 -3.37 -22.47 -29.83
C PRO A 81 -2.71 -22.26 -31.21
N TYR A 82 -3.47 -21.80 -32.22
CA TYR A 82 -3.03 -21.65 -33.62
C TYR A 82 -2.62 -20.22 -34.03
N ASP A 83 -2.92 -19.19 -33.23
CA ASP A 83 -2.42 -17.83 -33.52
C ASP A 83 -1.04 -17.64 -32.88
N SER A 84 0.00 -17.76 -33.72
CA SER A 84 1.39 -17.58 -33.30
C SER A 84 1.65 -16.16 -32.76
N PHE A 85 0.97 -15.14 -33.28
CA PHE A 85 1.13 -13.76 -32.85
C PHE A 85 0.54 -13.56 -31.45
N ALA A 86 -0.69 -14.02 -31.21
CA ALA A 86 -1.31 -13.95 -29.89
C ALA A 86 -0.49 -14.71 -28.83
N ARG A 87 0.07 -15.88 -29.17
CA ARG A 87 0.94 -16.64 -28.27
C ARG A 87 2.23 -15.90 -27.92
N GLU A 88 2.86 -15.25 -28.90
CA GLU A 88 4.06 -14.44 -28.67
C GLU A 88 3.76 -13.24 -27.75
N GLN A 89 2.62 -12.57 -27.93
CA GLN A 89 2.21 -11.44 -27.07
C GLN A 89 1.88 -11.89 -25.64
N LEU A 90 1.20 -13.03 -25.47
CA LEU A 90 0.96 -13.62 -24.14
C LEU A 90 2.27 -13.98 -23.45
N GLN A 91 3.22 -14.56 -24.18
CA GLN A 91 4.54 -14.91 -23.66
C GLN A 91 5.34 -13.67 -23.24
N LYS A 92 5.32 -12.61 -24.06
CA LYS A 92 5.92 -11.30 -23.73
C LYS A 92 5.37 -10.74 -22.43
N THR A 93 4.05 -10.76 -22.29
CA THR A 93 3.35 -10.24 -21.10
C THR A 93 3.71 -11.05 -19.86
N PHE A 94 3.66 -12.39 -19.96
CA PHE A 94 4.06 -13.29 -18.88
C PHE A 94 5.51 -13.08 -18.45
N TYR A 95 6.45 -12.99 -19.39
CA TYR A 95 7.86 -12.81 -19.06
C TYR A 95 8.14 -11.47 -18.39
N ARG A 96 7.48 -10.41 -18.88
CA ARG A 96 7.56 -9.09 -18.29
C ARG A 96 7.05 -9.10 -16.85
N GLU A 97 5.87 -9.65 -16.60
CA GLU A 97 5.28 -9.75 -15.26
C GLU A 97 6.18 -10.59 -14.33
N ALA A 98 6.70 -11.74 -14.78
CA ALA A 98 7.54 -12.61 -13.96
C ALA A 98 8.86 -11.95 -13.54
N VAL A 99 9.55 -11.27 -14.47
CA VAL A 99 10.80 -10.56 -14.15
C VAL A 99 10.53 -9.36 -13.26
N LEU A 100 9.47 -8.61 -13.53
CA LEU A 100 9.12 -7.44 -12.74
C LEU A 100 8.77 -7.86 -11.30
N TRP A 101 7.87 -8.82 -11.13
CA TRP A 101 7.46 -9.30 -9.81
C TRP A 101 8.63 -9.93 -9.04
N GLY A 102 9.52 -10.67 -9.72
CA GLY A 102 10.72 -11.24 -9.10
C GLY A 102 11.74 -10.22 -8.56
N GLN A 103 11.65 -8.95 -8.98
CA GLN A 103 12.51 -7.86 -8.52
C GLN A 103 11.90 -7.11 -7.32
N LEU A 104 10.61 -7.26 -7.05
CA LEU A 104 9.92 -6.56 -5.97
C LEU A 104 10.13 -7.27 -4.62
N ARG A 105 10.54 -6.51 -3.61
CA ARG A 105 10.81 -6.99 -2.25
C ARG A 105 10.34 -5.96 -1.22
N HIS A 106 9.17 -6.19 -0.65
CA HIS A 106 8.59 -5.33 0.38
C HIS A 106 7.53 -6.10 1.19
N PRO A 107 7.34 -5.85 2.51
CA PRO A 107 6.35 -6.56 3.33
C PRO A 107 4.90 -6.49 2.81
N ASN A 108 4.56 -5.39 2.12
CA ASN A 108 3.24 -5.17 1.52
C ASN A 108 3.16 -5.48 0.02
N ILE A 109 4.11 -6.23 -0.51
CA ILE A 109 4.06 -6.79 -1.85
C ILE A 109 4.03 -8.30 -1.73
N TYR A 110 3.06 -8.96 -2.37
CA TYR A 110 2.89 -10.39 -2.20
C TYR A 110 4.10 -11.14 -2.77
N PRO A 111 4.65 -12.17 -2.08
CA PRO A 111 5.89 -12.80 -2.52
C PRO A 111 5.75 -13.56 -3.84
N PHE A 112 6.75 -13.42 -4.70
CA PHE A 112 6.95 -14.24 -5.90
C PHE A 112 8.04 -15.28 -5.64
N LEU A 113 7.77 -16.54 -5.99
CA LEU A 113 8.72 -17.64 -5.85
C LEU A 113 9.41 -17.96 -7.17
N GLY A 114 8.71 -17.88 -8.29
CA GLY A 114 9.29 -18.17 -9.60
C GLY A 114 8.25 -18.62 -10.63
N VAL A 115 8.72 -19.32 -11.65
CA VAL A 115 7.91 -19.84 -12.75
C VAL A 115 8.12 -21.34 -12.92
N CYS A 116 7.08 -22.02 -13.41
CA CYS A 116 7.17 -23.41 -13.83
C CYS A 116 6.79 -23.53 -15.32
N LYS A 117 7.58 -24.30 -16.08
CA LYS A 117 7.34 -24.54 -17.52
C LYS A 117 6.71 -25.89 -17.82
N HIS A 118 6.84 -26.88 -16.95
CA HIS A 118 6.57 -28.27 -17.31
C HIS A 118 5.29 -28.85 -16.71
N LEU A 119 4.69 -28.16 -15.74
CA LEU A 119 3.56 -28.70 -14.97
C LEU A 119 2.21 -28.69 -15.73
N PHE A 120 2.03 -27.79 -16.70
CA PHE A 120 0.74 -27.57 -17.38
C PHE A 120 0.86 -27.58 -18.91
N GLU A 121 1.41 -28.64 -19.49
CA GLU A 121 1.53 -28.79 -20.96
C GLU A 121 2.23 -27.60 -21.65
N LYS A 122 3.31 -27.09 -21.02
CA LYS A 122 4.06 -25.90 -21.47
C LYS A 122 3.30 -24.57 -21.38
N ARG A 123 2.14 -24.52 -20.72
CA ARG A 123 1.48 -23.25 -20.40
C ARG A 123 2.31 -22.47 -19.37
N PRO A 124 2.46 -21.15 -19.52
CA PRO A 124 3.16 -20.34 -18.55
C PRO A 124 2.48 -20.38 -17.17
N CYS A 125 3.27 -20.69 -16.13
CA CYS A 125 2.79 -20.77 -14.76
C CYS A 125 3.69 -19.93 -13.84
N MET A 126 3.08 -19.01 -13.10
CA MET A 126 3.72 -18.28 -12.00
C MET A 126 3.43 -18.96 -10.67
N VAL A 127 4.38 -18.90 -9.74
CA VAL A 127 4.30 -19.56 -8.44
C VAL A 127 4.51 -18.53 -7.33
N SER A 128 3.58 -18.52 -6.38
CA SER A 128 3.63 -17.70 -5.15
C SER A 128 3.22 -18.55 -3.94
N PRO A 129 3.46 -18.12 -2.69
CA PRO A 129 2.90 -18.80 -1.53
C PRO A 129 1.37 -18.85 -1.61
N TRP A 130 0.76 -19.88 -1.03
CA TRP A 130 -0.71 -19.94 -0.93
C TRP A 130 -1.24 -18.90 0.07
N SER A 131 -2.24 -18.10 -0.34
CA SER A 131 -2.95 -17.17 0.54
C SER A 131 -4.10 -17.88 1.25
N TYR A 132 -3.96 -18.16 2.54
CA TYR A 132 -5.02 -18.82 3.32
C TYR A 132 -6.24 -17.93 3.57
N TYR A 133 -6.02 -16.61 3.58
CA TYR A 133 -7.03 -15.62 3.88
C TYR A 133 -7.67 -15.02 2.63
N GLY A 134 -7.27 -15.48 1.43
CA GLY A 134 -7.78 -14.98 0.17
C GLY A 134 -7.36 -13.53 -0.10
N ASN A 135 -8.22 -12.81 -0.82
CA ASN A 135 -8.09 -11.38 -1.03
C ASN A 135 -8.74 -10.56 0.11
N ILE A 136 -8.49 -9.26 0.13
CA ILE A 136 -8.92 -8.37 1.23
C ILE A 136 -10.44 -8.32 1.38
N THR A 137 -11.20 -8.40 0.29
CA THR A 137 -12.67 -8.40 0.31
C THR A 137 -13.21 -9.68 0.94
N GLU A 138 -12.74 -10.85 0.49
CA GLU A 138 -13.10 -12.15 1.06
C GLU A 138 -12.68 -12.27 2.54
N PHE A 139 -11.55 -11.68 2.89
CA PHE A 139 -11.05 -11.66 4.26
C PHE A 139 -11.97 -10.85 5.18
N LEU A 140 -12.36 -9.65 4.77
CA LEU A 140 -13.19 -8.74 5.56
C LEU A 140 -14.65 -9.18 5.66
N GLU A 141 -15.16 -9.94 4.68
CA GLU A 141 -16.45 -10.63 4.81
C GLU A 141 -16.48 -11.61 5.99
N LYS A 142 -15.33 -12.26 6.27
CA LYS A 142 -15.21 -13.26 7.35
C LYS A 142 -14.67 -12.68 8.66
N HIS A 143 -14.03 -11.51 8.61
CA HIS A 143 -13.38 -10.85 9.75
C HIS A 143 -13.85 -9.40 9.83
N THR A 144 -15.15 -9.21 10.08
CA THR A 144 -15.81 -7.90 10.06
C THR A 144 -15.23 -6.90 11.05
N ASP A 145 -14.66 -7.39 12.16
CA ASP A 145 -14.07 -6.58 13.22
C ASP A 145 -12.58 -6.29 13.02
N HIS A 146 -11.98 -6.77 11.92
CA HIS A 146 -10.58 -6.51 11.65
C HIS A 146 -10.32 -5.02 11.43
N ASP A 147 -9.15 -4.58 11.87
CA ASP A 147 -8.71 -3.20 11.78
C ASP A 147 -8.47 -2.78 10.32
N ARG A 148 -9.51 -2.17 9.72
CA ARG A 148 -9.49 -1.66 8.35
C ARG A 148 -8.42 -0.60 8.14
N LEU A 149 -8.13 0.22 9.14
CA LEU A 149 -7.12 1.28 9.03
C LEU A 149 -5.71 0.67 8.91
N SER A 150 -5.44 -0.44 9.59
CA SER A 150 -4.17 -1.18 9.43
C SER A 150 -4.01 -1.75 8.02
N LEU A 151 -5.07 -2.30 7.43
CA LEU A 151 -5.04 -2.80 6.05
C LEU A 151 -4.84 -1.67 5.03
N LEU A 152 -5.46 -0.50 5.24
CA LEU A 152 -5.25 0.67 4.39
C LEU A 152 -3.81 1.19 4.45
N LEU A 153 -3.22 1.24 5.66
CA LEU A 153 -1.82 1.58 5.84
C LEU A 153 -0.91 0.60 5.10
N ASP A 154 -1.20 -0.69 5.16
CA ASP A 154 -0.45 -1.71 4.43
C ASP A 154 -0.48 -1.50 2.91
N VAL A 155 -1.66 -1.29 2.34
CA VAL A 155 -1.81 -1.05 0.90
C VAL A 155 -1.12 0.26 0.50
N ALA A 156 -1.31 1.34 1.26
CA ALA A 156 -0.66 2.62 1.00
C ALA A 156 0.87 2.51 1.06
N THR A 157 1.41 1.81 2.05
CA THR A 157 2.87 1.57 2.17
C THR A 157 3.38 0.75 0.99
N GLY A 158 2.62 -0.26 0.54
CA GLY A 158 2.92 -1.00 -0.69
C GLY A 158 2.98 -0.11 -1.93
N LEU A 159 2.03 0.82 -2.08
CA LEU A 159 2.03 1.80 -3.17
C LEU A 159 3.23 2.76 -3.07
N THR A 160 3.55 3.27 -1.88
CA THR A 160 4.74 4.11 -1.66
C THR A 160 6.01 3.38 -2.11
N TYR A 161 6.13 2.08 -1.84
CA TYR A 161 7.26 1.29 -2.33
C TYR A 161 7.31 1.23 -3.87
N LEU A 162 6.19 0.95 -4.54
CA LEU A 162 6.13 0.88 -6.01
C LEU A 162 6.42 2.24 -6.65
N HIS A 163 5.77 3.29 -6.14
CA HIS A 163 5.92 4.68 -6.58
C HIS A 163 7.27 5.25 -6.17
N GLY A 164 7.96 4.68 -5.19
CA GLY A 164 9.31 5.07 -4.77
C GLY A 164 10.42 4.58 -5.70
N HIS A 165 10.15 3.61 -6.59
CA HIS A 165 11.14 3.09 -7.51
C HIS A 165 11.66 4.21 -8.45
N ASP A 166 12.96 4.22 -8.78
CA ASP A 166 13.61 5.26 -9.62
C ASP A 166 12.82 5.67 -10.87
N ARG A 167 12.15 4.70 -11.53
CA ARG A 167 11.36 4.92 -12.76
C ARG A 167 9.85 5.03 -12.52
N LYS A 168 9.42 5.10 -11.25
CA LYS A 168 8.03 5.10 -10.77
C LYS A 168 7.25 3.90 -11.32
N LEU A 169 7.09 2.84 -10.53
CA LEU A 169 6.33 1.67 -10.96
C LEU A 169 4.84 1.88 -10.67
N VAL A 170 4.02 1.93 -11.71
CA VAL A 170 2.56 2.04 -11.63
C VAL A 170 1.95 0.65 -11.68
N HIS A 171 1.08 0.33 -10.73
CA HIS A 171 0.37 -0.94 -10.68
C HIS A 171 -0.64 -1.05 -11.83
N GLY A 172 -1.54 -0.08 -11.95
CA GLY A 172 -2.48 0.06 -13.07
C GLY A 172 -3.73 -0.82 -13.01
N ASP A 173 -3.82 -1.75 -12.05
CA ASP A 173 -5.01 -2.58 -11.80
C ASP A 173 -5.27 -2.80 -10.30
N LEU A 174 -5.16 -1.74 -9.50
CA LEU A 174 -5.34 -1.87 -8.05
C LEU A 174 -6.84 -2.01 -7.71
N LYS A 175 -7.21 -3.09 -7.03
CA LYS A 175 -8.58 -3.40 -6.57
C LYS A 175 -8.51 -4.40 -5.42
N GLY A 176 -9.59 -4.58 -4.67
CA GLY A 176 -9.64 -5.54 -3.55
C GLY A 176 -9.19 -6.95 -3.93
N ALA A 177 -9.61 -7.46 -5.09
CA ALA A 177 -9.21 -8.77 -5.60
C ALA A 177 -7.69 -8.94 -5.83
N ASN A 178 -6.96 -7.84 -6.02
CA ASN A 178 -5.51 -7.82 -6.25
C ASN A 178 -4.72 -7.46 -4.97
N ILE A 179 -5.35 -7.56 -3.80
CA ILE A 179 -4.74 -7.35 -2.49
C ILE A 179 -4.96 -8.62 -1.66
N LEU A 180 -3.91 -9.40 -1.44
CA LEU A 180 -3.96 -10.65 -0.68
C LEU A 180 -3.59 -10.43 0.78
N ILE A 181 -4.21 -11.20 1.68
CA ILE A 181 -3.89 -11.18 3.10
C ILE A 181 -2.90 -12.30 3.43
N ASN A 182 -1.72 -11.92 3.90
CA ASN A 182 -0.66 -12.89 4.20
C ASN A 182 -0.87 -13.59 5.56
N LYS A 183 0.01 -14.53 5.91
CA LYS A 183 -0.07 -15.31 7.17
C LYS A 183 0.01 -14.45 8.44
N SER A 184 0.58 -13.25 8.33
CA SER A 184 0.70 -12.28 9.43
C SER A 184 -0.47 -11.28 9.46
N LEU A 185 -1.56 -11.55 8.73
CA LEU A 185 -2.73 -10.69 8.60
C LEU A 185 -2.41 -9.29 8.06
N ARG A 186 -1.38 -9.19 7.21
CA ARG A 186 -1.01 -7.94 6.53
C ARG A 186 -1.52 -7.95 5.09
N ALA A 187 -1.94 -6.78 4.62
CA ALA A 187 -2.34 -6.62 3.23
C ALA A 187 -1.11 -6.51 2.32
N CYS A 188 -1.16 -7.22 1.19
CA CYS A 188 -0.07 -7.30 0.23
C CYS A 188 -0.61 -7.16 -1.20
N ILE A 189 -0.07 -6.21 -1.97
CA ILE A 189 -0.44 -6.00 -3.37
C ILE A 189 0.10 -7.15 -4.24
N THR A 190 -0.71 -7.64 -5.18
CA THR A 190 -0.35 -8.68 -6.16
C THR A 190 -0.91 -8.37 -7.54
N ASP A 191 -0.66 -9.27 -8.51
CA ASP A 191 -1.09 -9.18 -9.90
C ASP A 191 -0.48 -8.01 -10.69
N PHE A 192 0.82 -8.14 -10.96
CA PHE A 192 1.58 -7.13 -11.70
C PHE A 192 1.48 -7.27 -13.22
N GLY A 193 0.49 -8.02 -13.74
CA GLY A 193 0.32 -8.27 -15.17
C GLY A 193 0.08 -7.01 -15.99
N LEU A 194 -0.50 -6.00 -15.35
CA LEU A 194 -0.66 -4.67 -15.92
C LEU A 194 0.38 -3.68 -15.43
N SER A 195 1.30 -4.02 -14.53
CA SER A 195 2.23 -3.04 -13.96
C SER A 195 3.26 -2.57 -14.97
N ASP A 196 3.53 -1.27 -14.97
CA ASP A 196 4.48 -0.65 -15.91
C ASP A 196 5.21 0.54 -15.29
N PHE A 197 6.39 0.82 -15.82
CA PHE A 197 7.11 2.05 -15.52
C PHE A 197 6.52 3.22 -16.32
N VAL A 198 6.63 4.43 -15.80
CA VAL A 198 6.08 5.64 -16.45
C VAL A 198 6.68 5.87 -17.85
N GLU A 199 7.89 5.39 -18.11
CA GLU A 199 8.62 5.61 -19.37
C GLU A 199 8.31 4.60 -20.49
N SER A 200 7.50 3.56 -20.25
CA SER A 200 7.18 2.55 -21.25
C SER A 200 5.93 2.94 -22.04
N TYR A 201 6.10 3.19 -23.34
CA TYR A 201 5.03 3.58 -24.27
C TYR A 201 4.04 2.44 -24.63
N THR A 202 4.03 1.34 -23.90
CA THR A 202 3.27 0.13 -24.22
C THR A 202 2.02 0.03 -23.35
N MET A 203 1.01 0.85 -23.61
CA MET A 203 -0.32 0.56 -23.09
C MET A 203 -1.16 -0.11 -24.17
N THR A 204 -1.42 -1.40 -23.98
CA THR A 204 -2.61 -2.06 -24.51
C THR A 204 -3.63 -2.15 -23.38
N CYS A 205 -4.59 -1.22 -23.35
CA CYS A 205 -5.77 -1.22 -22.46
C CYS A 205 -6.84 -2.34 -22.65
N PRO A 206 -6.81 -3.28 -23.63
CA PRO A 206 -7.90 -4.25 -23.78
C PRO A 206 -8.12 -5.17 -22.56
N SER A 207 -7.07 -5.44 -21.79
CA SER A 207 -7.11 -6.38 -20.66
C SER A 207 -7.95 -5.91 -19.48
N CYS A 208 -8.04 -4.60 -19.22
CA CYS A 208 -8.80 -4.05 -18.08
C CYS A 208 -10.31 -4.24 -18.25
N VAL A 209 -10.80 -4.08 -19.48
CA VAL A 209 -12.22 -4.27 -19.87
C VAL A 209 -12.61 -5.73 -19.66
N LEU A 210 -11.73 -6.66 -20.06
CA LEU A 210 -11.94 -8.10 -19.93
C LEU A 210 -11.78 -8.61 -18.48
N ASN A 211 -11.07 -7.88 -17.61
CA ASN A 211 -10.82 -8.24 -16.21
C ASN A 211 -11.84 -7.67 -15.21
N GLY A 212 -12.88 -6.96 -15.69
CA GLY A 212 -13.92 -6.39 -14.84
C GLY A 212 -13.44 -5.26 -13.91
N SER A 213 -12.33 -4.59 -14.25
CA SER A 213 -11.69 -3.57 -13.40
C SER A 213 -12.18 -2.14 -13.67
N LEU A 214 -13.19 -1.94 -14.52
CA LEU A 214 -13.63 -0.62 -15.00
C LEU A 214 -13.99 0.36 -13.87
N ARG A 215 -14.55 -0.14 -12.77
CA ARG A 215 -15.00 0.66 -11.61
C ARG A 215 -13.86 1.28 -10.79
N TRP A 216 -12.64 0.75 -10.92
CA TRP A 216 -11.43 1.27 -10.26
C TRP A 216 -10.59 2.13 -11.20
N MET A 217 -10.91 2.15 -12.50
CA MET A 217 -10.12 2.89 -13.47
C MET A 217 -10.30 4.40 -13.30
N PRO A 218 -9.20 5.17 -13.39
CA PRO A 218 -9.27 6.61 -13.25
C PRO A 218 -9.92 7.28 -14.48
N PRO A 219 -10.49 8.49 -14.33
CA PRO A 219 -11.24 9.17 -15.39
C PRO A 219 -10.46 9.37 -16.69
N GLU A 220 -9.16 9.68 -16.61
CA GLU A 220 -8.29 9.88 -17.77
C GLU A 220 -8.09 8.60 -18.60
N ALA A 221 -8.09 7.42 -17.94
CA ALA A 221 -7.98 6.15 -18.63
C ALA A 221 -9.31 5.77 -19.32
N LEU A 222 -10.43 6.05 -18.66
CA LEU A 222 -11.76 5.84 -19.21
C LEU A 222 -12.07 6.81 -20.36
N ALA A 223 -11.69 8.08 -20.25
CA ALA A 223 -11.85 9.08 -21.30
C ALA A 223 -11.08 8.70 -22.57
N TYR A 224 -9.86 8.16 -22.43
CA TYR A 224 -9.11 7.61 -23.56
C TYR A 224 -9.82 6.43 -24.22
N MET A 225 -10.37 5.50 -23.42
CA MET A 225 -11.12 4.34 -23.92
C MET A 225 -12.37 4.75 -24.72
N LEU A 226 -13.04 5.84 -24.33
CA LEU A 226 -14.16 6.42 -25.07
C LEU A 226 -13.75 7.22 -26.32
N GLY A 227 -12.45 7.39 -26.57
CA GLY A 227 -11.94 8.21 -27.67
C GLY A 227 -12.09 9.72 -27.46
N HIS A 228 -12.37 10.17 -26.22
CA HIS A 228 -12.43 11.60 -25.88
C HIS A 228 -11.05 12.27 -25.93
N THR A 229 -9.98 11.50 -25.79
CA THR A 229 -8.60 11.97 -25.92
C THR A 229 -7.85 11.19 -27.00
N ARG A 230 -7.07 11.89 -27.82
CA ARG A 230 -6.26 11.28 -28.91
C ARG A 230 -4.89 10.79 -28.43
N SER A 231 -4.38 11.37 -27.34
CA SER A 231 -3.11 10.95 -26.74
C SER A 231 -3.35 9.87 -25.69
N LEU A 232 -2.53 8.81 -25.75
CA LEU A 232 -2.44 7.82 -24.68
C LEU A 232 -2.17 8.54 -23.36
N PRO A 233 -2.97 8.33 -22.31
CA PRO A 233 -2.68 8.89 -21.00
C PRO A 233 -1.36 8.28 -20.52
N ILE A 234 -0.42 9.14 -20.13
CA ILE A 234 0.84 8.70 -19.52
C ILE A 234 0.47 7.96 -18.24
N ARG A 235 0.97 6.73 -18.08
CA ARG A 235 0.82 6.00 -16.82
C ARG A 235 1.42 6.84 -15.71
N ASN A 236 0.61 7.16 -14.72
CA ASN A 236 1.00 8.00 -13.61
C ASN A 236 0.63 7.29 -12.30
N PRO A 237 1.52 7.31 -11.28
CA PRO A 237 1.18 6.97 -9.91
C PRO A 237 -0.20 7.47 -9.44
N SER A 238 -0.65 8.64 -9.90
CA SER A 238 -1.96 9.20 -9.58
C SER A 238 -3.16 8.35 -10.03
N GLY A 239 -2.99 7.46 -11.01
CA GLY A 239 -4.01 6.48 -11.41
C GLY A 239 -4.19 5.37 -10.37
N ASP A 240 -3.10 4.91 -9.76
CA ASP A 240 -3.16 3.98 -8.62
C ASP A 240 -3.76 4.66 -7.40
N VAL A 241 -3.49 5.95 -7.20
CA VAL A 241 -4.08 6.73 -6.09
C VAL A 241 -5.60 6.85 -6.25
N TYR A 242 -6.11 7.08 -7.46
CA TYR A 242 -7.54 7.01 -7.72
C TYR A 242 -8.10 5.63 -7.35
N SER A 243 -7.43 4.58 -7.84
CA SER A 243 -7.82 3.19 -7.59
C SER A 243 -7.78 2.85 -6.09
N PHE A 244 -6.85 3.44 -5.33
CA PHE A 244 -6.77 3.30 -3.87
C PHE A 244 -7.99 3.89 -3.16
N ALA A 245 -8.52 5.03 -3.63
CA ALA A 245 -9.78 5.57 -3.09
C ALA A 245 -10.95 4.60 -3.32
N CYS A 246 -11.00 3.96 -4.48
CA CYS A 246 -11.98 2.89 -4.77
C CYS A 246 -11.78 1.66 -3.87
N VAL A 247 -10.54 1.26 -3.58
CA VAL A 247 -10.23 0.19 -2.62
C VAL A 247 -10.64 0.56 -1.20
N CYS A 248 -10.49 1.83 -0.79
CA CYS A 248 -10.97 2.29 0.51
C CYS A 248 -12.49 2.06 0.65
N LEU A 249 -13.26 2.38 -0.40
CA LEU A 249 -14.69 2.09 -0.45
C LEU A 249 -14.98 0.59 -0.31
N GLU A 250 -14.27 -0.26 -1.05
CA GLU A 250 -14.45 -1.71 -0.94
C GLU A 250 -14.19 -2.22 0.47
N ILE A 251 -13.13 -1.74 1.13
CA ILE A 251 -12.75 -2.18 2.47
C ILE A 251 -13.80 -1.81 3.53
N TYR A 252 -14.40 -0.63 3.43
CA TYR A 252 -15.42 -0.20 4.39
C TYR A 252 -16.81 -0.74 4.08
N THR A 253 -17.18 -0.85 2.80
CA THR A 253 -18.56 -1.23 2.41
C THR A 253 -18.72 -2.70 2.06
N GLY A 254 -17.62 -3.43 1.82
CA GLY A 254 -17.65 -4.79 1.28
C GLY A 254 -18.17 -4.88 -0.16
N LYS A 255 -18.34 -3.75 -0.86
CA LYS A 255 -18.96 -3.67 -2.18
C LYS A 255 -18.04 -2.97 -3.18
N PRO A 256 -18.11 -3.31 -4.47
CA PRO A 256 -17.37 -2.58 -5.49
C PRO A 256 -17.85 -1.12 -5.58
N PRO A 257 -17.00 -0.18 -6.03
CA PRO A 257 -17.42 1.19 -6.31
C PRO A 257 -18.61 1.19 -7.29
N TRP A 258 -19.56 2.10 -7.06
CA TRP A 258 -20.79 2.20 -7.86
C TRP A 258 -21.65 0.94 -7.88
N SER A 259 -21.66 0.16 -6.79
CA SER A 259 -22.40 -1.12 -6.70
C SER A 259 -23.91 -1.02 -6.97
N ASP A 260 -24.48 0.18 -6.87
CA ASP A 260 -25.86 0.52 -7.23
C ASP A 260 -26.09 0.54 -8.76
N LEU A 261 -25.05 0.83 -9.54
CA LEU A 261 -25.11 0.85 -11.00
C LEU A 261 -24.80 -0.54 -11.57
N LYS A 262 -25.81 -1.16 -12.20
CA LYS A 262 -25.67 -2.47 -12.84
C LYS A 262 -24.95 -2.44 -14.19
N ASN A 263 -24.91 -1.30 -14.86
CA ASN A 263 -24.32 -1.15 -16.18
C ASN A 263 -22.95 -0.46 -16.09
N GLU A 264 -21.90 -1.14 -16.54
CA GLU A 264 -20.53 -0.59 -16.58
C GLU A 264 -20.44 0.70 -17.42
N PHE A 265 -21.21 0.82 -18.51
CA PHE A 265 -21.24 2.07 -19.29
C PHE A 265 -21.79 3.25 -18.48
N ALA A 266 -22.75 3.02 -17.58
CA ALA A 266 -23.24 4.05 -16.69
C ALA A 266 -22.12 4.50 -15.74
N VAL A 267 -21.38 3.55 -15.16
CA VAL A 267 -20.21 3.85 -14.30
C VAL A 267 -19.19 4.69 -15.05
N ILE A 268 -18.84 4.30 -16.28
CA ILE A 268 -17.89 5.04 -17.12
C ILE A 268 -18.36 6.48 -17.32
N TYR A 269 -19.64 6.67 -17.67
CA TYR A 269 -20.22 7.99 -17.89
C TYR A 269 -20.19 8.85 -16.62
N GLU A 270 -20.56 8.30 -15.48
CA GLU A 270 -20.52 8.97 -14.17
C GLU A 270 -19.11 9.46 -13.82
N VAL A 271 -18.12 8.56 -13.92
CA VAL A 271 -16.73 8.85 -13.56
C VAL A 271 -16.11 9.90 -14.48
N VAL A 272 -16.29 9.76 -15.80
CA VAL A 272 -15.77 10.71 -16.79
C VAL A 272 -16.44 12.08 -16.65
N SER A 273 -17.71 12.12 -16.25
CA SER A 273 -18.45 13.36 -15.98
C SER A 273 -18.08 14.03 -14.64
N GLY A 274 -17.09 13.51 -13.91
CA GLY A 274 -16.65 14.08 -12.64
C GLY A 274 -17.51 13.72 -11.43
N ARG A 275 -18.50 12.84 -11.57
CA ARG A 275 -19.32 12.37 -10.46
C ARG A 275 -18.59 11.29 -9.67
N ARG A 276 -18.93 11.15 -8.39
CA ARG A 276 -18.35 10.18 -7.44
C ARG A 276 -19.47 9.53 -6.62
N PRO A 277 -19.28 8.30 -6.12
CA PRO A 277 -20.20 7.69 -5.18
C PRO A 277 -20.46 8.62 -3.97
N ALA A 278 -21.69 8.60 -3.47
CA ALA A 278 -22.03 9.28 -2.22
C ALA A 278 -21.23 8.69 -1.06
N GLY A 279 -20.94 9.51 -0.04
CA GLY A 279 -20.26 9.06 1.18
C GLY A 279 -21.07 8.01 1.92
N PRO A 280 -20.66 6.73 1.92
CA PRO A 280 -21.40 5.68 2.61
C PRO A 280 -21.21 5.86 4.14
N ALA A 281 -22.23 5.51 4.91
CA ALA A 281 -22.24 5.70 6.37
C ALA A 281 -21.16 4.88 7.08
N GLU A 282 -20.74 3.77 6.45
CA GLU A 282 -19.72 2.85 6.92
C GLU A 282 -18.30 3.45 6.89
N VAL A 283 -18.07 4.50 6.10
CA VAL A 283 -16.76 5.15 6.03
C VAL A 283 -16.68 6.29 7.06
N PRO A 284 -15.72 6.25 7.99
CA PRO A 284 -15.52 7.34 8.96
C PRO A 284 -15.25 8.67 8.28
N SER A 285 -15.83 9.77 8.78
CA SER A 285 -15.64 11.13 8.25
C SER A 285 -14.17 11.55 8.17
N LYS A 286 -13.37 11.13 9.17
CA LYS A 286 -11.91 11.32 9.25
C LYS A 286 -11.12 10.60 8.16
N ILE A 287 -11.74 9.68 7.41
CA ILE A 287 -11.17 9.00 6.24
C ILE A 287 -11.81 9.54 4.96
N TRP A 288 -13.13 9.74 4.95
CA TRP A 288 -13.86 10.15 3.76
C TRP A 288 -13.31 11.43 3.12
N ALA A 289 -13.31 12.55 3.86
CA ALA A 289 -12.96 13.85 3.31
C ALA A 289 -11.45 14.04 3.08
N PRO A 290 -10.56 13.82 4.08
CA PRO A 290 -9.13 14.11 3.90
C PRO A 290 -8.40 13.08 3.05
N LEU A 291 -8.96 11.87 2.87
CA LEU A 291 -8.30 10.79 2.14
C LEU A 291 -9.03 10.43 0.86
N ILE A 292 -10.24 9.86 0.95
CA ILE A 292 -10.92 9.32 -0.23
C ILE A 292 -11.21 10.44 -1.23
N GLN A 293 -11.78 11.57 -0.77
CA GLN A 293 -12.09 12.71 -1.63
C GLN A 293 -10.86 13.33 -2.31
N SER A 294 -9.73 13.37 -1.62
CA SER A 294 -8.47 13.87 -2.18
C SER A 294 -7.79 12.86 -3.13
N CYS A 295 -7.96 11.55 -2.91
CA CYS A 295 -7.36 10.51 -3.75
C CYS A 295 -8.02 10.37 -5.13
N TRP A 296 -9.33 10.54 -5.24
CA TRP A 296 -10.06 10.34 -6.50
C TRP A 296 -10.47 11.63 -7.22
N HIS A 297 -9.73 12.72 -6.98
CA HIS A 297 -9.97 13.99 -7.65
C HIS A 297 -9.98 13.83 -9.18
N GLN A 298 -10.80 14.63 -9.88
CA GLN A 298 -10.95 14.53 -11.34
C GLN A 298 -9.63 14.82 -12.05
N ASP A 299 -8.99 15.93 -11.69
CA ASP A 299 -7.63 16.25 -12.11
C ASP A 299 -6.61 15.31 -11.43
N PRO A 300 -5.82 14.53 -12.20
CA PRO A 300 -4.80 13.64 -11.65
C PRO A 300 -3.68 14.35 -10.89
N THR A 301 -3.40 15.63 -11.16
CA THR A 301 -2.33 16.39 -10.49
C THR A 301 -2.73 16.90 -9.11
N ALA A 302 -4.03 17.02 -8.86
CA ALA A 302 -4.59 17.41 -7.57
C ALA A 302 -4.78 16.21 -6.61
N ARG A 303 -4.50 14.99 -7.07
CA ARG A 303 -4.56 13.79 -6.22
C ARG A 303 -3.38 13.75 -5.26
N LEU A 304 -3.59 13.14 -4.09
CA LEU A 304 -2.51 12.87 -3.14
C LEU A 304 -1.42 11.98 -3.75
N THR A 305 -0.23 11.99 -3.16
CA THR A 305 0.79 10.97 -3.41
C THR A 305 0.63 9.81 -2.42
N ALA A 306 1.20 8.64 -2.72
CA ALA A 306 1.16 7.51 -1.80
C ALA A 306 1.81 7.85 -0.43
N GLU A 307 2.88 8.64 -0.42
CA GLU A 307 3.51 9.15 0.81
C GLU A 307 2.56 10.01 1.63
N ASN A 308 1.83 10.93 0.99
CA ASN A 308 0.84 11.77 1.67
C ASN A 308 -0.34 10.93 2.22
N ILE A 309 -0.74 9.87 1.52
CA ILE A 309 -1.75 8.92 2.01
C ILE A 309 -1.27 8.26 3.31
N VAL A 310 -0.05 7.69 3.31
CA VAL A 310 0.54 7.08 4.52
C VAL A 310 0.60 8.09 5.66
N TYR A 311 1.02 9.32 5.38
CA TYR A 311 1.08 10.39 6.37
C TYR A 311 -0.29 10.72 6.96
N ILE A 312 -1.35 10.82 6.15
CA ILE A 312 -2.71 11.10 6.61
C ILE A 312 -3.25 9.94 7.46
N LEU A 313 -3.09 8.70 7.00
CA LEU A 313 -3.53 7.50 7.71
C LEU A 313 -2.86 7.37 9.08
N TRP A 314 -1.56 7.66 9.18
CA TRP A 314 -0.86 7.73 10.47
C TRP A 314 -1.38 8.86 11.36
N GLY A 315 -1.78 9.99 10.79
CA GLY A 315 -2.46 11.05 11.54
C GLY A 315 -3.74 10.56 12.22
N VAL A 316 -4.57 9.81 11.47
CA VAL A 316 -5.79 9.21 12.01
C VAL A 316 -5.48 8.18 13.10
N ARG A 317 -4.50 7.30 12.86
CA ARG A 317 -4.05 6.30 13.84
C ARG A 317 -3.53 6.91 15.13
N ILE A 318 -2.74 7.97 15.02
CA ILE A 318 -2.18 8.71 16.15
C ILE A 318 -3.28 9.34 16.98
N ALA A 319 -4.30 9.93 16.34
CA ALA A 319 -5.45 10.48 17.05
C ALA A 319 -6.24 9.40 17.80
N GLU A 320 -6.42 8.21 17.22
CA GLU A 320 -7.06 7.07 17.89
C GLU A 320 -6.28 6.60 19.11
N HIS A 321 -4.96 6.40 18.97
CA HIS A 321 -4.11 5.96 20.07
C HIS A 321 -3.97 6.99 21.18
N SER A 322 -3.89 8.28 20.82
CA SER A 322 -3.89 9.37 21.81
C SER A 322 -5.19 9.33 22.62
N ALA A 323 -6.36 9.28 21.95
CA ALA A 323 -7.65 9.21 22.63
C ALA A 323 -7.80 7.96 23.52
N GLU A 324 -7.32 6.81 23.05
CA GLU A 324 -7.31 5.56 23.83
C GLU A 324 -6.43 5.65 25.07
N PHE A 325 -5.22 6.21 24.93
CA PHE A 325 -4.30 6.38 26.06
C PHE A 325 -4.90 7.24 27.17
N PHE A 326 -5.50 8.38 26.84
CA PHE A 326 -6.14 9.22 27.87
C PHE A 326 -7.35 8.54 28.52
N LYS A 327 -8.05 7.66 27.78
CA LYS A 327 -9.17 6.90 28.32
C LYS A 327 -8.71 5.75 29.24
N SER A 328 -7.66 5.01 28.86
CA SER A 328 -7.18 3.85 29.61
C SER A 328 -6.20 4.22 30.72
N ARG A 329 -5.48 5.34 30.56
CA ARG A 329 -4.34 5.79 31.38
C ARG A 329 -3.24 4.73 31.50
N ASP A 330 -3.15 3.81 30.53
CA ASP A 330 -2.19 2.72 30.52
C ASP A 330 -0.88 3.13 29.83
N ILE A 331 0.14 3.41 30.65
CA ILE A 331 1.45 3.84 30.21
C ILE A 331 2.22 2.72 29.48
N ASP A 332 2.11 1.47 29.97
CA ASP A 332 2.79 0.32 29.36
C ASP A 332 2.27 0.08 27.94
N HIS A 333 0.94 0.18 27.79
CA HIS A 333 0.30 0.07 26.49
C HIS A 333 0.72 1.19 25.54
N ALA A 334 0.72 2.45 26.00
CA ALA A 334 1.12 3.59 25.18
C ALA A 334 2.59 3.55 24.76
N GLU A 335 3.48 3.10 25.67
CA GLU A 335 4.89 2.87 25.34
C GLU A 335 5.02 1.78 24.25
N SER A 336 4.29 0.67 24.39
CA SER A 336 4.26 -0.40 23.39
C SER A 336 3.79 0.12 22.02
N ILE A 337 2.76 0.97 21.99
CA ILE A 337 2.30 1.62 20.75
C ILE A 337 3.40 2.50 20.16
N LEU A 338 3.97 3.43 20.93
CA LEU A 338 5.03 4.35 20.48
C LEU A 338 6.23 3.61 19.88
N SER A 339 6.61 2.48 20.45
CA SER A 339 7.70 1.63 19.93
C SER A 339 7.41 1.09 18.52
N LYS A 340 6.14 0.83 18.20
CA LYS A 340 5.67 0.31 16.90
C LYS A 340 5.39 1.41 15.87
N VAL A 341 5.20 2.66 16.31
CA VAL A 341 5.05 3.81 15.41
C VAL A 341 6.38 4.06 14.68
N PRO A 342 6.38 4.18 13.33
CA PRO A 342 7.56 4.55 12.56
C PRO A 342 8.19 5.85 13.05
N VAL A 343 9.51 5.92 13.01
CA VAL A 343 10.30 7.01 13.62
C VAL A 343 9.85 8.39 13.11
N GLU A 344 9.57 8.49 11.81
CA GLU A 344 9.07 9.69 11.12
C GLU A 344 7.69 10.19 11.59
N HIS A 345 6.96 9.37 12.33
CA HIS A 345 5.64 9.71 12.86
C HIS A 345 5.61 9.83 14.40
N ARG A 346 6.69 9.45 15.09
CA ARG A 346 6.78 9.52 16.56
C ARG A 346 6.63 10.95 17.09
N SER A 347 7.24 11.93 16.42
CA SER A 347 7.11 13.35 16.80
C SER A 347 5.66 13.82 16.80
N ARG A 348 4.85 13.37 15.84
CA ARG A 348 3.43 13.72 15.76
C ARG A 348 2.61 13.13 16.90
N LEU A 349 2.91 11.91 17.32
CA LEU A 349 2.25 11.31 18.48
C LEU A 349 2.65 12.02 19.77
N VAL A 350 3.94 12.34 19.94
CA VAL A 350 4.44 13.17 21.05
C VAL A 350 3.72 14.52 21.07
N SER A 351 3.65 15.22 19.94
CA SER A 351 2.91 16.48 19.84
C SER A 351 1.44 16.29 20.21
N ALA A 352 0.75 15.28 19.65
CA ALA A 352 -0.67 15.05 19.92
C ALA A 352 -0.98 14.80 21.42
N LEU A 353 -0.11 14.07 22.12
CA LEU A 353 -0.23 13.84 23.56
C LEU A 353 0.01 15.14 24.35
N ALA A 354 1.05 15.90 23.99
CA ALA A 354 1.36 17.17 24.64
C ALA A 354 0.25 18.22 24.44
N PHE A 355 -0.25 18.36 23.20
CA PHE A 355 -1.31 19.31 22.85
C PHE A 355 -2.56 19.08 23.70
N LYS A 356 -2.96 17.84 23.90
CA LYS A 356 -4.17 17.54 24.67
C LYS A 356 -4.07 18.04 26.11
N VAL A 357 -2.95 17.76 26.78
CA VAL A 357 -2.74 18.18 28.17
C VAL A 357 -2.62 19.69 28.29
N ILE A 358 -1.91 20.33 27.35
CA ILE A 358 -1.66 21.77 27.41
C ILE A 358 -2.96 22.58 27.28
N TYR A 359 -3.90 22.12 26.44
CA TYR A 359 -5.08 22.90 26.07
C TYR A 359 -6.41 22.36 26.59
N GLU A 360 -6.50 21.08 26.94
CA GLU A 360 -7.77 20.46 27.34
C GLU A 360 -7.80 20.09 28.84
N GLU A 361 -6.72 19.54 29.40
CA GLU A 361 -6.74 18.95 30.77
C GLU A 361 -5.40 19.05 31.54
N ASP A 362 -5.29 20.00 32.47
CA ASP A 362 -4.09 20.15 33.34
C ASP A 362 -3.84 18.96 34.26
N SER A 363 -4.86 18.16 34.57
CA SER A 363 -4.76 17.01 35.48
C SER A 363 -3.85 15.89 34.97
N ASP A 364 -3.56 15.88 33.67
CA ASP A 364 -2.83 14.79 33.00
C ASP A 364 -1.37 15.12 32.69
N ILE A 365 -0.88 16.28 33.15
CA ILE A 365 0.54 16.70 33.00
C ILE A 365 1.51 15.64 33.52
N GLN A 366 1.27 15.11 34.71
CA GLN A 366 2.17 14.12 35.31
C GLN A 366 2.10 12.76 34.59
N LEU A 367 0.91 12.38 34.10
CA LEU A 367 0.73 11.14 33.34
C LEU A 367 1.52 11.16 32.03
N VAL A 368 1.42 12.26 31.27
CA VAL A 368 2.16 12.40 30.00
C VAL A 368 3.66 12.57 30.25
N ALA A 369 4.05 13.30 31.29
CA ALA A 369 5.46 13.43 31.67
C ALA A 369 6.10 12.08 32.01
N GLU A 370 5.40 11.20 32.73
CA GLU A 370 5.87 9.85 33.04
C GLU A 370 6.07 9.01 31.77
N LEU A 371 5.10 9.02 30.84
CA LEU A 371 5.24 8.35 29.55
C LEU A 371 6.44 8.90 28.75
N PHE A 372 6.61 10.22 28.72
CA PHE A 372 7.72 10.87 28.02
C PHE A 372 9.07 10.49 28.62
N SER A 373 9.16 10.41 29.95
CA SER A 373 10.36 9.94 30.64
C SER A 373 10.71 8.50 30.23
N ARG A 374 9.73 7.58 30.22
CA ARG A 374 9.93 6.17 29.82
C ARG A 374 10.37 6.02 28.37
N VAL A 375 9.71 6.71 27.45
CA VAL A 375 10.03 6.58 26.01
C VAL A 375 11.36 7.23 25.68
N ALA A 376 11.82 8.21 26.47
CA ALA A 376 13.17 8.75 26.38
C ALA A 376 14.20 7.78 26.95
N SER A 377 13.99 7.26 28.17
CA SER A 377 14.94 6.33 28.82
C SER A 377 15.13 5.03 28.03
N ASN A 378 14.07 4.56 27.37
CA ASN A 378 14.11 3.35 26.56
C ASN A 378 14.53 3.59 25.10
N ASN A 379 15.03 4.80 24.78
CA ASN A 379 15.48 5.18 23.43
C ASN A 379 14.40 4.99 22.33
N ILE A 380 13.12 5.12 22.70
CA ILE A 380 12.01 5.06 21.75
C ILE A 380 11.89 6.41 21.02
N CYS A 381 12.00 7.54 21.73
CA CYS A 381 12.06 8.86 21.13
C CYS A 381 13.43 9.50 21.39
N SER A 382 14.02 10.08 20.35
CA SER A 382 15.28 10.82 20.47
C SER A 382 15.05 12.24 20.97
N ASP A 383 16.10 12.90 21.46
CA ASP A 383 16.07 14.34 21.78
C ASP A 383 15.57 15.18 20.60
N ALA A 384 16.00 14.85 19.37
CA ALA A 384 15.55 15.55 18.16
C ALA A 384 14.04 15.36 17.91
N THR A 385 13.49 14.19 18.27
CA THR A 385 12.05 13.91 18.18
C THR A 385 11.28 14.80 19.15
N PHE A 386 11.71 14.90 20.41
CA PHE A 386 11.08 15.76 21.41
C PHE A 386 11.24 17.24 21.07
N PHE A 387 12.43 17.67 20.68
CA PHE A 387 12.68 19.05 20.25
C PHE A 387 11.78 19.44 19.06
N GLY A 388 11.72 18.59 18.02
CA GLY A 388 10.85 18.80 16.88
C GLY A 388 9.35 18.82 17.23
N ALA A 389 8.93 18.01 18.21
CA ALA A 389 7.54 17.88 18.60
C ALA A 389 7.04 18.98 19.56
N LEU A 390 7.90 19.44 20.48
CA LEU A 390 7.52 20.29 21.61
C LEU A 390 8.05 21.73 21.49
N VAL A 391 9.20 21.94 20.83
CA VAL A 391 9.89 23.24 20.77
C VAL A 391 9.80 23.86 19.38
N SER A 392 9.91 23.04 18.33
CA SER A 392 9.94 23.49 16.94
C SER A 392 8.61 23.93 16.27
N PRO A 393 7.39 23.98 16.87
CA PRO A 393 6.19 24.35 16.09
C PRO A 393 6.11 25.84 15.71
N SER A 394 7.00 26.29 14.81
CA SER A 394 6.85 27.51 14.02
C SER A 394 5.92 27.23 12.84
N ARG A 395 4.61 27.38 13.08
CA ARG A 395 3.52 27.74 12.13
C ARG A 395 2.15 27.27 12.63
N TYR A 396 2.06 26.05 13.16
CA TYR A 396 0.77 25.49 13.60
C TYR A 396 0.27 26.11 14.91
N LEU A 397 1.18 26.53 15.79
CA LEU A 397 0.84 27.29 16.98
C LEU A 397 0.51 28.75 16.61
N GLN A 398 1.35 29.43 15.83
CA GLN A 398 1.21 30.88 15.58
C GLN A 398 -0.07 31.29 14.84
N ASP A 399 -0.60 30.47 13.93
CA ASP A 399 -1.83 30.82 13.18
C ASP A 399 -3.12 30.67 13.99
N PHE A 400 -3.08 29.99 15.15
CA PHE A 400 -4.27 29.70 15.96
C PHE A 400 -4.40 30.56 17.24
N TYR A 401 -3.34 31.25 17.69
CA TYR A 401 -3.32 31.88 19.02
C TYR A 401 -3.44 33.41 19.06
N ARG A 402 -4.24 33.89 20.04
CA ARG A 402 -4.12 35.22 20.63
C ARG A 402 -3.02 35.19 21.70
N ARG A 403 -2.20 36.24 21.74
CA ARG A 403 -0.95 36.36 22.53
C ARG A 403 -1.02 36.03 24.03
N GLU A 404 -2.18 36.10 24.69
CA GLU A 404 -2.29 35.79 26.14
C GLU A 404 -2.39 34.28 26.44
N ALA A 405 -2.91 33.46 25.52
CA ALA A 405 -2.99 32.00 25.69
C ALA A 405 -1.64 31.29 25.47
N GLU A 406 -0.64 31.99 24.94
CA GLU A 406 0.67 31.42 24.63
C GLU A 406 1.51 31.23 25.90
N ALA A 407 1.49 32.17 26.85
CA ALA A 407 2.34 32.11 28.04
C ALA A 407 1.99 30.94 28.97
N GLU A 408 0.70 30.74 29.24
CA GLU A 408 0.21 29.65 30.09
C GLU A 408 0.46 28.28 29.43
N ALA A 409 0.24 28.18 28.11
CA ALA A 409 0.54 26.97 27.35
C ALA A 409 2.04 26.61 27.39
N TRP A 410 2.92 27.61 27.26
CA TRP A 410 4.36 27.45 27.40
C TRP A 410 4.77 27.02 28.81
N GLU A 411 4.16 27.58 29.85
CA GLU A 411 4.43 27.19 31.23
C GLU A 411 4.05 25.73 31.49
N ARG A 412 2.87 25.29 31.05
CA ARG A 412 2.41 23.90 31.13
C ARG A 412 3.36 22.94 30.39
N MET A 413 3.79 23.33 29.18
CA MET A 413 4.78 22.57 28.41
C MET A 413 6.10 22.43 29.17
N LEU A 414 6.62 23.52 29.74
CA LEU A 414 7.85 23.52 30.52
C LEU A 414 7.75 22.61 31.75
N ILE A 415 6.64 22.67 32.50
CA ILE A 415 6.40 21.80 33.67
C ILE A 415 6.42 20.33 33.26
N MET A 416 5.74 19.97 32.17
CA MET A 416 5.72 18.61 31.65
C MET A 416 7.13 18.14 31.24
N MET A 417 7.89 18.98 30.51
CA MET A 417 9.25 18.65 30.09
C MET A 417 10.23 18.53 31.26
N GLN A 418 10.10 19.38 32.28
CA GLN A 418 10.90 19.29 33.52
C GLN A 418 10.59 18.00 34.26
N SER A 419 9.30 17.68 34.42
CA SER A 419 8.85 16.45 35.08
C SER A 419 9.31 15.19 34.34
N ALA A 420 9.39 15.24 33.00
CA ALA A 420 9.90 14.14 32.18
C ALA A 420 11.44 14.01 32.20
N GLY A 421 12.18 14.96 32.78
CA GLY A 421 13.64 15.02 32.73
C GLY A 421 14.20 15.36 31.35
N LEU A 422 13.40 16.05 30.52
CA LEU A 422 13.73 16.36 29.11
C LEU A 422 14.30 17.78 28.91
N VAL A 423 14.25 18.64 29.92
CA VAL A 423 14.78 20.00 29.81
C VAL A 423 16.31 19.94 29.74
N LYS A 424 16.85 20.47 28.64
CA LYS A 424 18.28 20.75 28.49
C LYS A 424 18.48 22.25 28.47
N ASP A 425 19.55 22.73 29.10
CA ASP A 425 19.81 24.17 29.28
C ASP A 425 19.79 24.99 27.98
N HIS A 426 20.06 24.36 26.83
CA HIS A 426 20.06 25.01 25.51
C HIS A 426 18.68 25.06 24.81
N TRP A 427 17.62 24.50 25.40
CA TRP A 427 16.24 24.59 24.88
C TRP A 427 15.45 25.76 25.50
N LEU A 428 16.00 26.37 26.56
CA LEU A 428 15.39 27.46 27.33
C LEU A 428 15.79 28.86 26.84
N TYR A 429 16.69 28.95 25.86
CA TYR A 429 17.15 30.18 25.18
C TYR A 429 16.63 30.19 23.74
#